data_AF-A0A246JGU2-F1
#
_entry.id   AF-A0A246JGU2-F1
#
_cell.length_a   1.000
_cell.length_b   1.000
_cell.length_c   1.000
_cell.angle_alpha   90.00
_cell.angle_beta   90.00
_cell.angle_gamma   90.00
#
_symmetry.space_group_name_H-M   'P 1'
#
loop_
_entity.id
_entity.type
_entity.pdbx_description
1 polymer ?
#
loop_
_entity_poly.entity_id
_entity_poly.type
_entity_poly.pdbx_seq_one_letter_code
_entity_poly.pdbx_strand_id
1 'polypeptide(L)'
;MRVFLDDERSTPAGWVRAYWPDEVIDLLGTGRVVELSLDHDLGNDERGTGYDVVLWIEEAVALHGFQPPLIRVHSANSSAREKMEAGIRSIERLVRERLVG
;
A
#
# COMPACT_ATOMS: atom_id res chain seq x y z
N MET A 1 -4.00 -12.91 2.76
CA MET A 1 -2.55 -12.98 2.53
C MET A 1 -1.89 -11.68 2.93
N ARG A 2 -0.63 -11.70 3.36
CA ARG A 2 0.14 -10.49 3.66
C ARG A 2 1.11 -10.21 2.52
N VAL A 3 1.28 -8.95 2.11
CA VAL A 3 2.16 -8.57 0.99
C VAL A 3 3.23 -7.59 1.46
N PHE A 4 4.47 -7.89 1.11
CA PHE A 4 5.66 -7.13 1.46
C PHE A 4 6.25 -6.57 0.16
N LEU A 5 6.05 -5.26 -0.05
CA LEU A 5 6.56 -4.51 -1.20
C LEU A 5 7.91 -3.91 -0.85
N ASP A 6 8.97 -4.41 -1.47
CA ASP A 6 10.35 -3.96 -1.25
C ASP A 6 11.24 -4.69 -2.28
N ASP A 7 12.32 -4.07 -2.75
CA ASP A 7 13.22 -4.63 -3.77
C ASP A 7 14.54 -5.17 -3.19
N GLU A 8 14.88 -4.82 -1.95
CA GLU A 8 16.20 -5.04 -1.36
C GLU A 8 16.21 -6.03 -0.17
N ARG A 9 15.32 -5.84 0.82
CA ARG A 9 15.31 -6.57 2.09
C ARG A 9 14.83 -8.00 1.90
N SER A 10 15.11 -8.86 2.88
CA SER A 10 14.57 -10.23 2.90
C SER A 10 13.09 -10.28 3.26
N THR A 11 12.31 -11.15 2.59
CA THR A 11 10.86 -11.24 2.82
C THR A 11 10.61 -11.91 4.17
N PRO A 12 9.84 -11.32 5.09
CA PRO A 12 9.51 -12.00 6.33
C PRO A 12 8.70 -13.28 6.07
N ALA A 13 8.89 -14.31 6.89
CA ALA A 13 8.17 -15.58 6.74
C ALA A 13 6.65 -15.38 6.78
N GLY A 14 5.93 -16.03 5.85
CA GLY A 14 4.47 -15.92 5.73
C GLY A 14 3.98 -14.67 4.98
N TRP A 15 4.88 -13.86 4.41
CA TRP A 15 4.55 -12.75 3.53
C TRP A 15 4.83 -13.12 2.06
N VAL A 16 3.97 -12.63 1.18
CA VAL A 16 4.17 -12.68 -0.27
C VAL A 16 5.02 -11.47 -0.66
N ARG A 17 6.12 -11.69 -1.39
CA ARG A 17 6.95 -10.63 -1.94
C ARG A 17 6.26 -9.99 -3.14
N ALA A 18 6.30 -8.66 -3.19
CA ALA A 18 6.18 -7.89 -4.42
C ALA A 18 7.43 -6.99 -4.54
N TYR A 19 7.93 -6.84 -5.75
CA TYR A 19 9.04 -5.94 -6.04
C TYR A 19 8.53 -4.59 -6.54
N TRP A 20 7.35 -4.58 -7.16
CA TRP A 20 6.82 -3.39 -7.83
C TRP A 20 5.37 -3.09 -7.47
N PRO A 21 4.94 -1.82 -7.60
CA PRO A 21 3.59 -1.41 -7.22
C PRO A 21 2.48 -2.13 -7.99
N ASP A 22 2.69 -2.40 -9.28
CA ASP A 22 1.72 -3.09 -10.13
C ASP A 22 1.40 -4.51 -9.63
N GLU A 23 2.41 -5.23 -9.14
CA GLU A 23 2.22 -6.56 -8.56
C GLU A 23 1.37 -6.50 -7.28
N VAL A 24 1.55 -5.46 -6.45
CA VAL A 24 0.72 -5.25 -5.25
C VAL A 24 -0.71 -4.92 -5.62
N ILE A 25 -0.91 -4.07 -6.63
CA ILE A 25 -2.23 -3.67 -7.12
C ILE A 25 -2.98 -4.89 -7.68
N ASP A 26 -2.32 -5.73 -8.46
CA ASP A 26 -2.90 -6.98 -8.95
C ASP A 26 -3.33 -7.92 -7.81
N LEU A 27 -2.49 -8.03 -6.76
CA LEU A 27 -2.83 -8.81 -5.57
C LEU A 27 -4.00 -8.20 -4.79
N LEU A 28 -4.07 -6.88 -4.66
CA LEU A 28 -5.19 -6.16 -4.04
C LEU A 28 -6.50 -6.40 -4.79
N GLY A 29 -6.45 -6.47 -6.12
CA GLY A 29 -7.58 -6.81 -6.98
C GLY A 29 -8.20 -8.18 -6.68
N THR A 30 -7.47 -9.10 -6.06
CA THR A 30 -8.01 -10.40 -5.63
C THR A 30 -8.92 -10.32 -4.40
N GLY A 31 -8.92 -9.19 -3.67
CA GLY A 31 -9.67 -9.03 -2.41
C GLY A 31 -9.20 -9.91 -1.25
N ARG A 32 -8.08 -10.64 -1.42
CA ARG A 32 -7.54 -11.58 -0.41
C ARG A 32 -6.40 -11.00 0.42
N VAL A 33 -5.91 -9.82 0.09
CA VAL A 33 -4.85 -9.15 0.86
C VAL A 33 -5.45 -8.64 2.16
N VAL A 34 -4.83 -9.00 3.29
CA VAL A 34 -5.28 -8.59 4.63
C VAL A 34 -4.32 -7.59 5.28
N GLU A 35 -3.06 -7.58 4.85
CA GLU A 35 -2.03 -6.69 5.39
C GLU A 35 -0.98 -6.36 4.32
N LEU A 36 -0.56 -5.10 4.28
CA LEU A 36 0.51 -4.57 3.45
C LEU A 36 1.64 -4.03 4.33
N SER A 37 2.87 -4.24 3.87
CA SER A 37 4.06 -3.58 4.39
C SER A 37 4.82 -3.00 3.19
N LEU A 38 4.91 -1.68 3.13
CA LEU A 38 5.37 -0.96 1.95
C LEU A 38 6.71 -0.26 2.19
N ASP A 39 7.67 -0.48 1.30
CA ASP A 39 8.80 0.41 1.08
C ASP A 39 8.45 1.42 -0.02
N HIS A 40 8.98 2.62 0.08
CA HIS A 40 8.80 3.66 -0.91
C HIS A 40 9.75 3.49 -2.09
N ASP A 41 11.04 3.35 -1.79
CA ASP A 41 12.11 3.37 -2.78
C ASP A 41 12.32 1.95 -3.29
N LEU A 42 12.09 1.72 -4.59
CA LEU A 42 12.11 0.38 -5.20
C LEU A 42 13.18 0.24 -6.29
N GLY A 43 14.19 1.12 -6.27
CA GLY A 43 15.33 1.08 -7.19
C GLY A 43 15.05 1.53 -8.64
N ASN A 44 13.79 1.70 -9.06
CA ASN A 44 13.43 2.32 -10.35
C ASN A 44 12.10 3.08 -10.28
N ASP A 45 12.18 4.41 -10.11
CA ASP A 45 11.03 5.29 -10.02
C ASP A 45 10.15 5.32 -11.29
N GLU A 46 10.68 4.96 -12.47
CA GLU A 46 9.88 4.85 -13.69
C GLU A 46 8.87 3.70 -13.63
N ARG A 47 9.13 2.70 -12.79
CA ARG A 47 8.20 1.61 -12.47
C ARG A 47 7.27 1.93 -11.31
N GLY A 48 7.37 3.14 -10.77
CA GLY A 48 6.62 3.58 -9.60
C GLY A 48 7.30 3.24 -8.28
N THR A 49 6.65 3.66 -7.22
CA THR A 49 7.11 3.67 -5.83
C THR A 49 6.05 3.06 -4.93
N GLY A 50 6.39 2.80 -3.66
CA GLY A 50 5.39 2.43 -2.67
C GLY A 50 4.27 3.46 -2.49
N TYR A 51 4.50 4.73 -2.84
CA TYR A 51 3.48 5.76 -2.76
C TYR A 51 2.37 5.55 -3.80
N ASP A 52 2.67 4.99 -4.97
CA ASP A 52 1.68 4.71 -6.01
C ASP A 52 0.65 3.68 -5.56
N VAL A 53 1.05 2.70 -4.74
CA VAL A 53 0.13 1.76 -4.08
C VAL A 53 -0.82 2.50 -3.14
N VAL A 54 -0.32 3.47 -2.36
CA VAL A 54 -1.15 4.26 -1.44
C VAL A 54 -2.17 5.10 -2.22
N LEU A 55 -1.75 5.77 -3.29
CA LEU A 55 -2.65 6.55 -4.15
C LEU A 55 -3.73 5.68 -4.79
N TRP A 56 -3.36 4.51 -5.31
CA TRP A 56 -4.32 3.57 -5.89
C TRP A 56 -5.38 3.13 -4.88
N ILE A 57 -4.97 2.79 -3.64
CA ILE A 57 -5.91 2.41 -2.58
C ILE A 57 -6.84 3.58 -2.23
N GLU A 58 -6.30 4.80 -2.10
CA GLU A 58 -7.10 5.99 -1.81
C GLU A 58 -8.18 6.22 -2.86
N GLU A 59 -7.82 6.17 -4.14
CA GLU A 59 -8.76 6.29 -5.25
C GLU A 59 -9.81 5.16 -5.22
N ALA A 60 -9.39 3.91 -5.05
CA ALA A 60 -10.29 2.77 -5.01
C ALA A 60 -11.28 2.84 -3.85
N VAL A 61 -10.86 3.34 -2.68
CA VAL A 61 -11.74 3.56 -1.54
C VAL A 61 -12.75 4.66 -1.83
N ALA A 62 -12.28 5.79 -2.36
CA ALA A 62 -13.11 6.97 -2.64
C ALA A 62 -14.14 6.72 -3.74
N LEU A 63 -13.76 6.05 -4.82
CA LEU A 63 -14.57 5.95 -6.04
C LEU A 63 -15.28 4.61 -6.20
N HIS A 64 -14.75 3.54 -5.60
CA HIS A 64 -15.21 2.18 -5.87
C HIS A 64 -15.65 1.43 -4.61
N GLY A 65 -15.68 2.08 -3.46
CA GLY A 65 -16.08 1.45 -2.21
C GLY A 65 -15.14 0.31 -1.79
N PHE A 66 -13.88 0.32 -2.27
CA PHE A 66 -12.89 -0.67 -1.89
C PHE A 66 -12.73 -0.71 -0.36
N GLN A 67 -12.50 -1.90 0.18
CA GLN A 67 -12.18 -2.08 1.60
C GLN A 67 -10.66 -2.27 1.71
N PRO A 68 -9.92 -1.29 2.26
CA PRO A 68 -8.47 -1.38 2.29
C PRO A 68 -8.02 -2.43 3.33
N PRO A 69 -6.91 -3.15 3.08
CA PRO A 69 -6.27 -3.98 4.10
C PRO A 69 -5.63 -3.12 5.18
N LEU A 70 -5.04 -3.75 6.21
CA LEU A 70 -4.13 -3.05 7.11
C LEU A 70 -2.88 -2.60 6.34
N ILE A 71 -2.49 -1.32 6.44
CA ILE A 71 -1.34 -0.77 5.71
C ILE A 71 -0.28 -0.30 6.69
N ARG A 72 0.97 -0.74 6.50
CA ARG A 72 2.15 -0.30 7.25
C ARG A 72 3.24 0.18 6.31
N VAL A 73 4.03 1.15 6.76
CA VAL A 73 5.20 1.66 6.03
C VAL A 73 6.45 1.21 6.76
N HIS A 74 7.36 0.55 6.03
CA HIS A 74 8.67 0.13 6.55
C HIS A 74 9.83 0.83 5.83
N SER A 75 9.53 1.82 5.00
CA SER A 75 10.54 2.61 4.31
C SER A 75 11.49 3.32 5.27
N ALA A 76 12.77 3.34 4.90
CA ALA A 76 13.82 4.07 5.59
C ALA A 76 13.87 5.57 5.21
N ASN A 77 13.24 5.95 4.10
CA ASN A 77 13.15 7.33 3.65
C ASN A 77 12.08 8.09 4.46
N SER A 78 12.53 8.93 5.40
CA SER A 78 11.65 9.61 6.36
C SER A 78 10.61 10.52 5.69
N SER A 79 11.03 11.32 4.71
CA SER A 79 10.14 12.24 3.99
C SER A 79 9.07 11.48 3.21
N ALA A 80 9.49 10.45 2.47
CA ALA A 80 8.56 9.60 1.72
C ALA A 80 7.62 8.82 2.64
N ARG A 81 8.13 8.31 3.76
CA ARG A 81 7.35 7.65 4.78
C ARG A 81 6.26 8.56 5.35
N GLU A 82 6.59 9.79 5.73
CA GLU A 82 5.62 10.76 6.24
C GLU A 82 4.50 11.03 5.23
N LYS A 83 4.85 11.14 3.94
CA LYS A 83 3.90 11.30 2.83
C LYS A 83 2.98 10.10 2.67
N MET A 84 3.52 8.88 2.71
CA MET A 84 2.74 7.64 2.65
C MET A 84 1.81 7.51 3.85
N GLU A 85 2.29 7.77 5.06
CA GLU A 85 1.48 7.74 6.28
C GLU A 85 0.36 8.80 6.24
N ALA A 86 0.59 9.96 5.61
CA ALA A 86 -0.47 10.95 5.38
C ALA A 86 -1.55 10.42 4.43
N GLY A 87 -1.17 9.74 3.34
CA GLY A 87 -2.11 9.08 2.44
C GLY A 87 -2.91 7.98 3.14
N ILE A 88 -2.26 7.17 3.98
CA ILE A 88 -2.94 6.14 4.80
C ILE A 88 -3.97 6.76 5.74
N ARG A 89 -3.63 7.87 6.42
CA ARG A 89 -4.62 8.60 7.26
C ARG A 89 -5.80 9.14 6.46
N SER A 90 -5.57 9.52 5.20
CA SER A 90 -6.63 9.95 4.29
C SER A 90 -7.56 8.79 3.92
N ILE A 91 -7.01 7.64 3.56
CA ILE A 91 -7.75 6.38 3.32
C ILE A 91 -8.63 6.03 4.53
N GLU A 92 -8.07 6.04 5.73
CA GLU A 92 -8.82 5.73 6.96
C GLU A 92 -9.98 6.70 7.19
N ARG A 93 -9.80 7.98 6.88
CA ARG A 93 -10.86 8.99 6.97
C ARG A 93 -11.99 8.69 5.97
N LEU A 94 -11.66 8.40 4.71
CA LEU A 94 -12.64 8.05 3.68
C LEU A 94 -13.46 6.81 4.07
N VAL A 95 -12.81 5.78 4.61
CA VAL A 95 -13.52 4.57 5.11
C VAL A 95 -14.49 4.94 6.24
N ARG A 96 -14.08 5.78 7.19
CA ARG A 96 -14.95 6.22 8.29
C ARG A 96 -16.15 7.02 7.78
N GLU A 97 -15.92 7.97 6.87
CA GLU A 97 -16.98 8.80 6.28
C GLU A 97 -18.02 7.95 5.53
N ARG A 98 -17.59 6.90 4.84
CA ARG A 98 -18.50 5.95 4.17
C ARG A 98 -19.36 5.14 5.14
N LEU A 99 -18.87 4.85 6.35
CA LEU A 99 -19.59 4.04 7.33
C LEU A 99 -20.66 4.83 8.11
N VAL A 100 -20.58 6.16 8.08
CA VAL A 100 -21.51 7.05 8.80
C VAL A 100 -22.58 7.68 7.90
N GLY A 101 -22.46 7.51 6.57
CA GLY A 101 -23.44 7.97 5.58
C GLY A 101 -24.40 6.86 5.17
#